data_AF-A0A925VAF2-F1
#
_entry.id   AF-A0A925VAF2-F1
#
_cell.length_a   1.000
_cell.length_b   1.000
_cell.length_c   1.000
_cell.angle_alpha   90.00
_cell.angle_beta   90.00
_cell.angle_gamma   90.00
#
_symmetry.space_group_name_H-M   'P 1'
#
loop_
_entity.id
_entity.type
_entity.pdbx_description
1 polymer ?
#
loop_
_entity_poly.entity_id
_entity_poly.type
_entity_poly.pdbx_seq_one_letter_code
_entity_poly.pdbx_strand_id
1 'polypeptide(L)'
;MWGHCACAGGSTGVADDGGDSEAGGEDGGADGGAVETGEPEPPPTEVCYPGEDESYTTCFALHYFDPEAPPVGYEYPDALGGDPHYRRPVAFIDLDAVAPGTAVSPNFNLGELAQADKGRWAIVQPHAVESLQVMRESAGALLVNSGYRSPDYNAQIDGSATWSRHMYGDGFDLDPTAVSIDARELEGTAAGGTLVEYETHVHCDWRDAAPALEFFGPPG
;
A
#
# COMPACT_ATOMS: atom_id res chain seq x y z
N MET A 1 23.22 -7.20 4.20
CA MET A 1 23.67 -7.02 5.60
C MET A 1 22.73 -5.99 6.19
N TRP A 2 21.84 -6.43 7.07
CA TRP A 2 20.65 -5.69 7.49
C TRP A 2 21.03 -4.64 8.55
N GLY A 3 20.97 -3.36 8.19
CA GLY A 3 21.08 -2.25 9.13
C GLY A 3 19.70 -1.89 9.64
N HIS A 4 19.38 -2.30 10.87
CA HIS A 4 18.23 -1.77 11.61
C HIS A 4 18.58 -0.36 12.08
N CYS A 5 17.80 0.65 11.70
CA CYS A 5 17.85 1.94 12.36
C CYS A 5 16.79 1.96 13.47
N ALA A 6 17.23 1.70 14.70
CA ALA A 6 16.42 1.83 15.89
C ALA A 6 16.31 3.31 16.29
N CYS A 7 15.08 3.84 16.38
CA CYS A 7 14.84 5.12 17.01
C CYS A 7 14.99 4.97 18.53
N ALA A 8 16.03 5.60 19.08
CA ALA A 8 16.24 5.73 20.51
C ALA A 8 15.16 6.67 21.10
N GLY A 9 14.27 6.10 21.91
CA GLY A 9 13.32 6.86 22.72
C GLY A 9 14.06 7.68 23.78
N GLY A 10 13.89 9.00 23.72
CA GLY A 10 14.30 9.92 24.77
C GLY A 10 13.40 9.76 26.00
N SER A 11 13.92 9.10 27.02
CA SER A 11 13.36 9.06 28.37
C SER A 11 13.69 10.36 29.11
N THR A 12 12.65 11.05 29.57
CA THR A 12 12.73 11.90 30.78
C THR A 12 11.74 11.34 31.79
N GLY A 13 12.23 10.57 32.74
CA GLY A 13 11.45 10.17 33.92
C GLY A 13 11.44 11.27 34.98
N VAL A 14 10.42 11.25 35.84
CA VAL A 14 10.51 11.54 37.30
C VAL A 14 9.32 10.89 38.04
N ALA A 15 9.69 10.03 39.00
CA ALA A 15 9.10 9.67 40.31
C ALA A 15 7.66 9.11 40.47
N ASP A 16 7.61 7.81 40.77
CA ASP A 16 7.23 7.18 42.06
C ASP A 16 6.37 7.99 43.07
N ASP A 17 5.20 7.45 43.42
CA ASP A 17 4.78 7.27 44.82
C ASP A 17 3.72 6.15 44.92
N GLY A 18 3.98 5.19 45.81
CA GLY A 18 3.13 4.02 46.05
C GLY A 18 1.87 4.30 46.87
N GLY A 19 0.89 3.42 46.75
CA GLY A 19 -0.33 3.48 47.56
C GLY A 19 -1.20 2.23 47.40
N ASP A 20 -0.99 1.28 48.29
CA ASP A 20 -1.83 0.10 48.52
C ASP A 20 -3.17 0.49 49.17
N SER A 21 -4.30 -0.05 48.70
CA SER A 21 -5.46 -0.38 49.56
C SER A 21 -6.57 -1.11 48.78
N GLU A 22 -7.14 -2.07 49.49
CA GLU A 22 -8.11 -3.06 49.04
C GLU A 22 -9.58 -2.57 48.93
N ALA A 23 -10.37 -3.41 48.25
CA ALA A 23 -11.75 -3.84 48.58
C ALA A 23 -12.96 -3.23 47.82
N GLY A 24 -13.86 -4.16 47.43
CA GLY A 24 -15.24 -3.95 46.97
C GLY A 24 -15.36 -4.00 45.43
N GLY A 25 -16.16 -4.82 44.76
CA GLY A 25 -17.39 -5.52 45.14
C GLY A 25 -18.41 -5.30 44.01
N GLU A 26 -19.14 -6.35 43.65
CA GLU A 26 -20.47 -6.37 42.98
C GLU A 26 -20.55 -6.50 41.44
N ASP A 27 -21.02 -7.70 41.06
CA ASP A 27 -22.05 -8.04 40.06
C ASP A 27 -22.27 -7.12 38.84
N GLY A 28 -21.94 -7.66 37.66
CA GLY A 28 -22.43 -7.19 36.38
C GLY A 28 -22.68 -8.39 35.46
N GLY A 29 -23.95 -8.65 35.17
CA GLY A 29 -24.44 -9.82 34.45
C GLY A 29 -23.75 -10.09 33.12
N ALA A 30 -23.53 -11.38 32.87
CA ALA A 30 -23.22 -11.90 31.55
C ALA A 30 -24.44 -11.71 30.64
N ASP A 31 -24.53 -10.57 29.98
CA ASP A 31 -25.33 -10.43 28.78
C ASP A 31 -24.57 -11.17 27.68
N GLY A 32 -24.98 -12.43 27.45
CA GLY A 32 -24.56 -13.22 26.31
C GLY A 32 -25.10 -12.58 25.04
N GLY A 33 -24.43 -11.52 24.58
CA GLY A 33 -24.60 -10.98 23.25
C GLY A 33 -24.36 -12.11 22.26
N ALA A 34 -25.44 -12.58 21.64
CA ALA A 34 -25.35 -13.45 20.50
C ALA A 34 -24.42 -12.79 19.49
N VAL A 35 -23.33 -13.48 19.14
CA VAL A 35 -22.54 -13.12 17.97
C VAL A 35 -23.49 -13.32 16.80
N GLU A 36 -24.12 -12.24 16.36
CA GLU A 36 -24.80 -12.15 15.08
C GLU A 36 -23.79 -12.62 14.04
N THR A 37 -23.95 -13.86 13.57
CA THR A 37 -23.20 -14.36 12.43
C THR A 37 -23.83 -13.74 11.20
N GLY A 38 -23.53 -12.44 11.02
CA GLY A 38 -23.92 -11.70 9.84
C GLY A 38 -23.46 -12.45 8.60
N GLU A 39 -24.33 -12.52 7.60
CA GLU A 39 -23.97 -13.03 6.28
C GLU A 39 -22.71 -12.29 5.80
N PRO A 40 -21.73 -12.99 5.19
CA PRO A 40 -20.51 -12.34 4.73
C PRO A 40 -20.88 -11.21 3.77
N GLU A 41 -20.36 -10.01 4.01
CA GLU A 41 -20.60 -8.88 3.14
C GLU A 41 -20.17 -9.22 1.71
N PRO A 42 -20.92 -8.75 0.69
CA PRO A 42 -20.55 -8.99 -0.69
C PRO A 42 -19.16 -8.37 -0.97
N PRO A 43 -18.38 -8.99 -1.86
CA PRO A 43 -17.07 -8.46 -2.20
C PRO A 43 -17.19 -7.07 -2.85
N PRO A 44 -16.23 -6.17 -2.60
CA PRO A 44 -16.27 -4.80 -3.13
C PRO A 44 -16.28 -4.79 -4.66
N THR A 45 -17.10 -3.95 -5.30
CA THR A 45 -17.19 -3.91 -6.77
C THR A 45 -16.32 -2.83 -7.39
N GLU A 46 -15.81 -1.92 -6.58
CA GLU A 46 -15.00 -0.79 -6.98
C GLU A 46 -13.95 -0.47 -5.92
N VAL A 47 -12.94 0.30 -6.31
CA VAL A 47 -11.94 0.90 -5.42
C VAL A 47 -11.95 2.41 -5.62
N CYS A 48 -11.95 3.16 -4.52
CA CYS A 48 -12.00 4.62 -4.56
C CYS A 48 -10.69 5.24 -4.09
N TYR A 49 -10.34 6.35 -4.72
CA TYR A 49 -9.12 7.13 -4.47
C TYR A 49 -9.46 8.55 -4.06
N PRO A 50 -8.58 9.25 -3.33
CA PRO A 50 -8.76 10.65 -2.94
C PRO A 50 -9.29 11.52 -4.09
N GLY A 51 -8.72 11.36 -5.30
CA GLY A 51 -9.09 12.14 -6.48
C GLY A 51 -8.55 13.57 -6.41
N GLU A 52 -8.95 14.41 -7.37
CA GLU A 52 -8.45 15.79 -7.49
C GLU A 52 -8.78 16.67 -6.27
N ASP A 53 -9.93 16.42 -5.62
CA ASP A 53 -10.46 17.20 -4.50
C ASP A 53 -10.42 16.46 -3.15
N GLU A 54 -9.73 15.32 -3.10
CA GLU A 54 -9.57 14.48 -1.89
C GLU A 54 -10.88 13.97 -1.29
N SER A 55 -11.97 13.94 -2.09
CA SER A 55 -13.31 13.54 -1.64
C SER A 55 -13.56 12.04 -1.64
N TYR A 56 -12.62 11.23 -2.13
CA TYR A 56 -12.79 9.77 -2.32
C TYR A 56 -13.93 9.39 -3.28
N THR A 57 -14.26 10.27 -4.22
CA THR A 57 -15.32 10.01 -5.21
C THR A 57 -14.79 9.51 -6.56
N THR A 58 -13.46 9.43 -6.74
CA THR A 58 -12.86 8.82 -7.92
C THR A 58 -12.78 7.32 -7.72
N CYS A 59 -13.75 6.58 -8.26
CA CYS A 59 -13.83 5.13 -8.10
C CYS A 59 -13.69 4.39 -9.43
N PHE A 60 -13.00 3.24 -9.40
CA PHE A 60 -12.80 2.37 -10.55
C PHE A 60 -13.44 1.00 -10.31
N ALA A 61 -14.17 0.50 -11.30
CA ALA A 61 -14.73 -0.84 -11.26
C ALA A 61 -13.61 -1.89 -11.19
N LEU A 62 -13.82 -2.91 -10.36
CA LEU A 62 -12.86 -4.00 -10.15
C LEU A 62 -13.12 -5.17 -11.11
N HIS A 63 -12.04 -5.67 -11.69
CA HIS A 63 -11.99 -6.88 -12.49
C HIS A 63 -11.41 -8.02 -11.65
N TYR A 64 -12.21 -9.07 -11.45
CA TYR A 64 -11.87 -10.18 -10.57
C TYR A 64 -11.15 -11.31 -11.30
N PHE A 65 -10.12 -11.85 -10.65
CA PHE A 65 -9.47 -13.10 -11.05
C PHE A 65 -9.72 -14.20 -10.01
N ASP A 66 -9.69 -15.44 -10.47
CA ASP A 66 -9.44 -16.58 -9.58
C ASP A 66 -7.92 -16.62 -9.28
N PRO A 67 -7.48 -16.38 -8.04
CA PRO A 67 -6.05 -16.39 -7.70
C PRO A 67 -5.38 -17.76 -7.86
N GLU A 68 -6.16 -18.85 -8.00
CA GLU A 68 -5.64 -20.19 -8.30
C GLU A 68 -5.60 -20.50 -9.79
N ALA A 69 -6.23 -19.66 -10.63
CA ALA A 69 -6.23 -19.77 -12.08
C ALA A 69 -6.17 -18.39 -12.75
N PRO A 70 -5.13 -17.58 -12.47
CA PRO A 70 -5.03 -16.25 -13.05
C PRO A 70 -4.77 -16.31 -14.56
N PRO A 71 -5.04 -15.23 -15.31
CA PRO A 71 -4.62 -15.12 -16.70
C PRO A 71 -3.10 -15.23 -16.84
N VAL A 72 -2.66 -15.62 -18.04
CA VAL A 72 -1.23 -15.68 -18.38
C VAL A 72 -0.58 -14.32 -18.15
N GLY A 73 0.53 -14.34 -17.40
CA GLY A 73 1.33 -13.17 -17.03
C GLY A 73 0.90 -12.49 -15.73
N TYR A 74 -0.11 -13.05 -15.06
CA TYR A 74 -0.63 -12.62 -13.75
C TYR A 74 -0.46 -13.69 -12.68
N GLU A 75 0.49 -14.61 -12.85
CA GLU A 75 0.85 -15.62 -11.88
C GLU A 75 1.66 -15.01 -10.72
N TYR A 76 0.96 -14.53 -9.69
CA TYR A 76 1.60 -14.09 -8.45
C TYR A 76 2.20 -15.27 -7.68
N PRO A 77 3.40 -15.11 -7.08
CA PRO A 77 3.97 -16.16 -6.24
C PRO A 77 3.12 -16.40 -5.00
N ASP A 78 3.35 -17.53 -4.34
CA ASP A 78 2.84 -17.75 -2.98
C ASP A 78 3.33 -16.63 -2.04
N ALA A 79 2.53 -16.34 -1.02
CA ALA A 79 2.87 -15.32 -0.03
C ALA A 79 4.27 -15.55 0.55
N LEU A 80 5.09 -14.49 0.60
CA LEU A 80 6.46 -14.53 1.07
C LEU A 80 6.52 -15.05 2.51
N GLY A 81 6.93 -16.30 2.70
CA GLY A 81 6.95 -16.92 4.04
C GLY A 81 5.58 -16.98 4.72
N GLY A 82 4.48 -16.93 3.95
CA GLY A 82 3.12 -16.84 4.48
C GLY A 82 2.70 -15.45 4.97
N ASP A 83 3.48 -14.41 4.67
CA ASP A 83 3.14 -13.03 5.06
C ASP A 83 1.88 -12.54 4.33
N PRO A 84 0.82 -12.14 5.06
CA PRO A 84 -0.42 -11.65 4.47
C PRO A 84 -0.25 -10.39 3.59
N HIS A 85 0.85 -9.63 3.71
CA HIS A 85 1.13 -8.48 2.84
C HIS A 85 1.57 -8.87 1.42
N TYR A 86 1.89 -10.15 1.19
CA TYR A 86 2.32 -10.70 -0.10
C TYR A 86 1.34 -11.73 -0.67
N ARG A 87 0.12 -11.81 -0.12
CA ARG A 87 -0.93 -12.69 -0.62
C ARG A 87 -1.33 -12.33 -2.05
N ARG A 88 -1.85 -13.33 -2.78
CA ARG A 88 -2.27 -13.13 -4.17
C ARG A 88 -3.47 -12.18 -4.23
N PRO A 89 -3.46 -11.21 -5.14
CA PRO A 89 -4.62 -10.36 -5.41
C PRO A 89 -5.75 -11.15 -6.05
N VAL A 90 -6.98 -10.73 -5.77
CA VAL A 90 -8.23 -11.30 -6.29
C VAL A 90 -8.94 -10.35 -7.25
N ALA A 91 -8.58 -9.07 -7.24
CA ALA A 91 -9.18 -8.05 -8.10
C ALA A 91 -8.16 -7.01 -8.56
N PHE A 92 -8.48 -6.34 -9.66
CA PHE A 92 -7.61 -5.42 -10.38
C PHE A 92 -8.40 -4.31 -11.05
N ILE A 93 -7.77 -3.19 -11.36
CA ILE A 93 -8.30 -2.17 -12.27
C ILE A 93 -7.99 -2.59 -13.70
N ASP A 94 -8.98 -2.57 -14.61
CA ASP A 94 -8.72 -2.71 -16.05
C ASP A 94 -8.30 -1.34 -16.63
N LEU A 95 -7.00 -1.18 -16.93
CA LEU A 95 -6.47 0.08 -17.43
C LEU A 95 -6.99 0.46 -18.82
N ASP A 96 -7.52 -0.50 -19.60
CA ASP A 96 -8.18 -0.19 -20.88
C ASP A 96 -9.56 0.46 -20.66
N ALA A 97 -10.15 0.31 -19.47
CA ALA A 97 -11.46 0.84 -19.12
C ALA A 97 -11.41 2.21 -18.44
N VAL A 98 -10.23 2.69 -18.05
CA VAL A 98 -10.04 3.96 -17.33
C VAL A 98 -9.10 4.86 -18.13
N ALA A 99 -9.47 6.14 -18.28
CA ALA A 99 -8.58 7.10 -18.93
C ALA A 99 -7.30 7.27 -18.10
N PRO A 100 -6.09 7.20 -18.69
CA PRO A 100 -4.84 7.33 -17.93
C PRO A 100 -4.71 8.71 -17.26
N GLY A 101 -5.32 9.75 -17.82
CA GLY A 101 -5.33 11.09 -17.23
C GLY A 101 -6.30 11.29 -16.05
N THR A 102 -7.00 10.26 -15.59
CA THR A 102 -7.90 10.37 -14.43
C THR A 102 -7.09 10.61 -13.16
N ALA A 103 -7.37 11.70 -12.45
CA ALA A 103 -6.72 12.05 -11.20
C ALA A 103 -7.07 11.05 -10.09
N VAL A 104 -6.06 10.46 -9.44
CA VAL A 104 -6.22 9.57 -8.27
C VAL A 104 -5.85 10.28 -6.97
N SER A 105 -5.13 11.39 -7.06
CA SER A 105 -4.93 12.38 -6.00
C SER A 105 -4.74 13.76 -6.64
N PRO A 106 -4.66 14.86 -5.87
CA PRO A 106 -4.47 16.20 -6.43
C PRO A 106 -3.26 16.35 -7.35
N ASN A 107 -2.18 15.59 -7.10
CA ASN A 107 -0.93 15.70 -7.86
C ASN A 107 -0.56 14.46 -8.71
N PHE A 108 -1.41 13.43 -8.77
CA PHE A 108 -1.13 12.21 -9.52
C PHE A 108 -2.36 11.75 -10.32
N ASN A 109 -2.11 11.33 -11.56
CA ASN A 109 -3.08 10.58 -12.37
C ASN A 109 -2.75 9.09 -12.44
N LEU A 110 -3.76 8.27 -12.77
CA LEU A 110 -3.63 6.81 -12.84
C LEU A 110 -2.50 6.37 -13.78
N GLY A 111 -2.34 7.04 -14.93
CA GLY A 111 -1.34 6.71 -15.94
C GLY A 111 0.11 6.94 -15.51
N GLU A 112 0.35 7.79 -14.49
CA GLU A 112 1.66 7.93 -13.85
C GLU A 112 1.99 6.72 -12.96
N LEU A 113 0.97 6.11 -12.35
CA LEU A 113 1.13 5.06 -11.36
C LEU A 113 0.97 3.66 -11.95
N ALA A 114 0.24 3.51 -13.06
CA ALA A 114 -0.02 2.23 -13.71
C ALA A 114 -0.18 2.42 -15.22
N GLN A 115 0.66 1.72 -15.99
CA GLN A 115 0.75 1.86 -17.44
C GLN A 115 0.39 0.51 -18.09
N ALA A 116 -0.53 0.52 -19.06
CA ALA A 116 -1.07 -0.71 -19.66
C ALA A 116 -0.02 -1.55 -20.39
N ASP A 117 1.09 -0.94 -20.85
CA ASP A 117 2.24 -1.64 -21.44
C ASP A 117 3.07 -2.42 -20.42
N LYS A 118 2.95 -2.11 -19.12
CA LYS A 118 3.53 -2.86 -17.99
C LYS A 118 2.58 -3.91 -17.40
N GLY A 119 1.35 -3.96 -17.90
CA GLY A 119 0.28 -4.87 -17.48
C GLY A 119 -1.08 -4.18 -17.60
N ARG A 120 -2.01 -4.79 -18.33
CA ARG A 120 -3.36 -4.25 -18.56
C ARG A 120 -4.17 -4.11 -17.26
N TRP A 121 -4.18 -5.15 -16.45
CA TRP A 121 -4.85 -5.17 -15.16
C TRP A 121 -3.87 -4.75 -14.08
N ALA A 122 -4.22 -3.78 -13.25
CA ALA A 122 -3.31 -3.17 -12.30
C ALA A 122 -3.84 -3.12 -10.88
N ILE A 123 -2.91 -3.10 -9.93
CA ILE A 123 -3.16 -2.82 -8.51
C ILE A 123 -2.48 -1.49 -8.22
N VAL A 124 -3.21 -0.56 -7.62
CA VAL A 124 -2.67 0.71 -7.13
C VAL A 124 -3.30 0.95 -5.77
N GLN A 125 -2.54 0.81 -4.68
CA GLN A 125 -3.13 0.84 -3.35
C GLN A 125 -3.50 2.27 -2.93
N PRO A 126 -4.76 2.56 -2.50
CA PRO A 126 -5.17 3.90 -2.12
C PRO A 126 -4.29 4.53 -1.02
N HIS A 127 -3.91 3.75 -0.01
CA HIS A 127 -3.00 4.23 1.05
C HIS A 127 -1.62 4.66 0.51
N ALA A 128 -1.12 3.99 -0.54
CA ALA A 128 0.17 4.33 -1.13
C ALA A 128 0.06 5.60 -1.99
N VAL A 129 -1.09 5.83 -2.62
CA VAL A 129 -1.42 7.08 -3.32
C VAL A 129 -1.48 8.26 -2.35
N GLU A 130 -2.10 8.09 -1.18
CA GLU A 130 -2.12 9.10 -0.11
C GLU A 130 -0.71 9.46 0.36
N SER A 131 0.13 8.46 0.61
CA SER A 131 1.51 8.69 1.02
C SER A 131 2.36 9.35 -0.07
N LEU A 132 2.16 8.98 -1.34
CA LEU A 132 2.79 9.67 -2.48
C LEU A 132 2.35 11.13 -2.56
N GLN A 133 1.07 11.41 -2.33
CA GLN A 133 0.52 12.77 -2.31
C GLN A 133 1.22 13.62 -1.23
N VAL A 134 1.31 13.10 0.00
CA VAL A 134 2.03 13.77 1.10
C VAL A 134 3.49 14.02 0.73
N MET A 135 4.15 13.02 0.12
CA MET A 135 5.55 13.16 -0.31
C MET A 135 5.72 14.23 -1.40
N ARG A 136 4.76 14.34 -2.33
CA ARG A 136 4.79 15.38 -3.38
C ARG A 136 4.64 16.78 -2.79
N GLU A 137 3.79 16.93 -1.78
CA GLU A 137 3.56 18.20 -1.10
C GLU A 137 4.77 18.66 -0.30
N SER A 138 5.52 17.75 0.31
CA SER A 138 6.74 18.05 1.06
C SER A 138 7.97 18.25 0.16
N ALA A 139 8.21 17.32 -0.77
CA ALA A 139 9.43 17.27 -1.58
C ALA A 139 9.38 18.13 -2.85
N GLY A 140 8.19 18.57 -3.28
CA GLY A 140 8.00 19.27 -4.55
C GLY A 140 7.87 18.31 -5.73
N ALA A 141 8.47 18.61 -6.88
CA ALA A 141 8.24 17.84 -8.11
C ALA A 141 8.87 16.43 -8.08
N LEU A 142 8.05 15.40 -8.26
CA LEU A 142 8.38 13.98 -8.22
C LEU A 142 7.97 13.27 -9.52
N LEU A 143 8.91 12.84 -10.35
CA LEU A 143 8.56 12.02 -11.51
C LEU A 143 8.43 10.56 -11.09
N VAL A 144 7.37 9.89 -11.52
CA VAL A 144 7.19 8.45 -11.32
C VAL A 144 7.75 7.72 -12.54
N ASN A 145 8.89 7.06 -12.38
CA ASN A 145 9.52 6.27 -13.45
C ASN A 145 8.80 4.93 -13.64
N SER A 146 8.38 4.33 -12.53
CA SER A 146 7.59 3.11 -12.54
C SER A 146 6.74 2.99 -11.30
N GLY A 147 5.45 2.73 -11.49
CA GLY A 147 4.56 2.21 -10.45
C GLY A 147 4.26 0.74 -10.71
N TYR A 148 3.00 0.37 -10.86
CA TYR A 148 2.56 -1.02 -11.04
C TYR A 148 3.30 -1.77 -12.16
N ARG A 149 3.62 -3.04 -11.89
CA ARG A 149 4.14 -4.01 -12.86
C ARG A 149 3.42 -5.35 -12.72
N SER A 150 2.92 -5.91 -13.82
CA SER A 150 2.45 -7.30 -13.81
C SER A 150 3.58 -8.28 -13.45
N PRO A 151 3.27 -9.49 -12.92
CA PRO A 151 4.27 -10.52 -12.66
C PRO A 151 5.19 -10.81 -13.86
N ASP A 152 4.62 -10.96 -15.06
CA ASP A 152 5.41 -11.21 -16.28
C ASP A 152 6.30 -10.03 -16.66
N TYR A 153 5.76 -8.81 -16.65
CA TYR A 153 6.58 -7.62 -16.93
C TYR A 153 7.71 -7.47 -15.90
N ASN A 154 7.43 -7.67 -14.61
CA ASN A 154 8.44 -7.61 -13.56
C ASN A 154 9.56 -8.64 -13.79
N ALA A 155 9.23 -9.87 -14.20
CA ALA A 155 10.21 -10.92 -14.48
C ALA A 155 11.12 -10.61 -15.68
N GLN A 156 10.70 -9.73 -16.59
CA GLN A 156 11.52 -9.25 -17.71
C GLN A 156 12.54 -8.18 -17.31
N ILE A 157 12.41 -7.58 -16.12
CA ILE A 157 13.35 -6.58 -15.62
C ILE A 157 14.51 -7.27 -14.91
N ASP A 158 15.71 -7.12 -15.45
CA ASP A 158 16.93 -7.67 -14.86
C ASP A 158 17.12 -7.21 -13.41
N GLY A 159 17.29 -8.17 -12.50
CA GLY A 159 17.52 -7.92 -11.07
C GLY A 159 16.27 -7.59 -10.26
N SER A 160 15.07 -7.66 -10.84
CA SER A 160 13.82 -7.48 -10.10
C SER A 160 13.62 -8.60 -9.07
N ALA A 161 13.01 -8.24 -7.93
CA ALA A 161 12.66 -9.21 -6.90
C ALA A 161 11.42 -10.02 -7.29
N THR A 162 11.39 -11.31 -6.95
CA THR A 162 10.23 -12.19 -7.14
C THR A 162 8.97 -11.68 -6.43
N TRP A 163 9.15 -11.06 -5.26
CA TRP A 163 8.08 -10.41 -4.48
C TRP A 163 8.18 -8.88 -4.55
N SER A 164 8.46 -8.32 -5.74
CA SER A 164 8.58 -6.86 -5.90
C SER A 164 7.30 -6.15 -5.49
N ARG A 165 7.40 -5.09 -4.67
CA ARG A 165 6.24 -4.29 -4.24
C ARG A 165 5.52 -3.56 -5.39
N HIS A 166 6.18 -3.37 -6.53
CA HIS A 166 5.50 -2.90 -7.75
C HIS A 166 4.39 -3.85 -8.21
N MET A 167 4.54 -5.16 -7.99
CA MET A 167 3.49 -6.14 -8.33
C MET A 167 2.28 -6.02 -7.39
N TYR A 168 2.49 -5.55 -6.16
CA TYR A 168 1.48 -5.43 -5.12
C TYR A 168 0.88 -4.02 -5.03
N GLY A 169 1.24 -3.13 -5.97
CA GLY A 169 0.60 -1.83 -6.18
C GLY A 169 0.96 -0.76 -5.14
N ASP A 170 1.98 -0.99 -4.34
CA ASP A 170 2.43 -0.09 -3.28
C ASP A 170 3.92 0.23 -3.36
N GLY A 171 4.60 -0.12 -4.46
CA GLY A 171 6.00 0.21 -4.73
C GLY A 171 6.16 1.13 -5.95
N PHE A 172 7.00 2.15 -5.82
CA PHE A 172 7.21 3.18 -6.84
C PHE A 172 8.69 3.57 -6.95
N ASP A 173 9.16 3.67 -8.18
CA ASP A 173 10.47 4.21 -8.53
C ASP A 173 10.30 5.69 -8.90
N LEU A 174 10.94 6.56 -8.13
CA LEU A 174 10.73 8.00 -8.15
C LEU A 174 12.02 8.74 -8.50
N ASP A 175 11.94 9.70 -9.42
CA ASP A 175 13.03 10.60 -9.76
C ASP A 175 12.79 11.98 -9.12
N PRO A 176 13.60 12.40 -8.12
CA PRO A 176 13.51 13.73 -7.55
C PRO A 176 14.08 14.76 -8.52
N THR A 177 13.23 15.65 -9.03
CA THR A 177 13.67 16.72 -9.95
C THR A 177 13.86 18.07 -9.27
N ALA A 178 13.39 18.22 -8.03
CA ALA A 178 13.37 19.50 -7.29
C ALA A 178 14.28 19.54 -6.05
N VAL A 179 14.67 18.40 -5.48
CA VAL A 179 15.45 18.30 -4.22
C VAL A 179 16.49 17.17 -4.30
N SER A 180 17.52 17.18 -3.45
CA SER A 180 18.52 16.11 -3.39
C SER A 180 17.96 14.83 -2.76
N ILE A 181 18.52 13.67 -3.14
CA ILE A 181 18.16 12.34 -2.64
C ILE A 181 18.17 12.29 -1.10
N ASP A 182 19.22 12.81 -0.45
CA ASP A 182 19.39 12.84 1.01
C ASP A 182 18.28 13.59 1.79
N ALA A 183 17.61 14.58 1.17
CA ALA A 183 16.55 15.34 1.84
C ALA A 183 15.27 14.51 2.02
N ARG A 184 15.19 13.35 1.35
CA ARG A 184 13.96 12.59 1.13
C ARG A 184 13.91 11.25 1.85
N GLU A 185 15.06 10.71 2.30
CA GLU A 185 15.12 9.59 3.25
C GLU A 185 14.26 9.86 4.50
N LEU A 186 14.22 11.13 4.92
CA LEU A 186 13.47 11.60 6.09
C LEU A 186 11.94 11.61 5.85
N GLU A 187 11.48 11.79 4.61
CA GLU A 187 10.07 11.99 4.27
C GLU A 187 9.36 10.68 3.90
N GLY A 188 10.01 9.79 3.16
CA GLY A 188 9.48 8.44 2.89
C GLY A 188 9.27 7.64 4.17
N THR A 189 10.25 7.71 5.08
CA THR A 189 10.15 7.09 6.42
C THR A 189 9.07 7.75 7.28
N ALA A 190 8.89 9.07 7.19
CA ALA A 190 7.85 9.79 7.94
C ALA A 190 6.42 9.47 7.45
N ALA A 191 6.26 9.09 6.18
CA ALA A 191 5.01 8.61 5.60
C ALA A 191 4.82 7.08 5.75
N GLY A 192 5.62 6.42 6.60
CA GLY A 192 5.51 4.97 6.87
C GLY A 192 6.04 4.07 5.74
N GLY A 193 6.76 4.62 4.76
CA GLY A 193 7.33 3.88 3.64
C GLY A 193 8.72 3.32 3.96
N THR A 194 9.04 2.18 3.36
CA THR A 194 10.40 1.67 3.23
C THR A 194 11.06 2.30 2.00
N LEU A 195 12.25 2.86 2.18
CA LEU A 195 13.01 3.52 1.13
C LEU A 195 14.28 2.73 0.79
N VAL A 196 14.54 2.53 -0.50
CA VAL A 196 15.77 1.93 -1.03
C VAL A 196 16.35 2.87 -2.07
N GLU A 197 17.57 3.35 -1.83
CA GLU A 197 18.28 4.22 -2.77
C GLU A 197 18.96 3.42 -3.88
N TYR A 198 18.81 3.89 -5.12
CA TYR A 198 19.60 3.47 -6.27
C TYR A 198 20.38 4.67 -6.81
N GLU A 199 21.45 4.42 -7.57
CA GLU A 199 22.30 5.49 -8.14
C GLU A 199 21.54 6.48 -9.04
N THR A 200 20.35 6.10 -9.53
CA THR A 200 19.60 6.85 -10.56
C THR A 200 18.16 7.21 -10.16
N HIS A 201 17.63 6.63 -9.10
CA HIS A 201 16.26 6.85 -8.63
C HIS A 201 16.13 6.37 -7.19
N VAL A 202 15.02 6.73 -6.54
CA VAL A 202 14.66 6.22 -5.22
C VAL A 202 13.49 5.27 -5.38
N HIS A 203 13.62 4.07 -4.83
CA HIS A 203 12.49 3.17 -4.65
C HIS A 203 11.83 3.45 -3.30
N CYS A 204 10.52 3.65 -3.30
CA CYS A 204 9.73 3.79 -2.10
C CYS A 204 8.54 2.84 -2.15
N ASP A 205 8.31 2.12 -1.07
CA ASP A 205 7.16 1.23 -0.94
C ASP A 205 6.52 1.25 0.44
N TRP A 206 5.27 0.83 0.54
CA TRP A 206 4.48 0.84 1.78
C TRP A 206 4.09 -0.56 2.27
N ARG A 207 5.03 -1.51 2.16
CA ARG A 207 4.80 -2.95 2.44
C ARG A 207 4.23 -3.29 3.81
N ASP A 208 4.44 -2.44 4.81
CA ASP A 208 4.00 -2.66 6.19
C ASP A 208 2.58 -2.11 6.45
N ALA A 209 2.00 -1.40 5.49
CA ALA A 209 0.61 -0.98 5.53
C ALA A 209 -0.31 -2.12 5.09
N ALA A 210 -1.47 -2.24 5.76
CA ALA A 210 -2.44 -3.28 5.44
C ALA A 210 -2.87 -3.18 3.95
N PRO A 211 -2.79 -4.28 3.17
CA PRO A 211 -3.20 -4.24 1.78
C PRO A 211 -4.70 -3.98 1.66
N ALA A 212 -5.08 -3.14 0.69
CA ALA A 212 -6.47 -2.78 0.45
C ALA A 212 -7.34 -4.03 0.21
N LEU A 213 -8.46 -4.13 0.94
CA LEU A 213 -9.34 -5.30 0.90
C LEU A 213 -9.98 -5.48 -0.48
N GLU A 214 -10.12 -4.39 -1.22
CA GLU A 214 -10.61 -4.31 -2.59
C GLU A 214 -9.82 -5.21 -3.53
N PHE A 215 -8.48 -5.19 -3.42
CA PHE A 215 -7.62 -5.97 -4.31
C PHE A 215 -7.30 -7.35 -3.78
N PHE A 216 -7.28 -7.53 -2.46
CA PHE A 216 -6.74 -8.74 -1.85
C PHE A 216 -7.78 -9.56 -1.06
N GLY A 217 -8.99 -9.05 -0.86
CA GLY A 217 -10.03 -9.65 0.00
C GLY A 217 -9.70 -9.53 1.50
N PRO A 218 -10.49 -10.11 2.41
CA PRO A 218 -10.13 -10.20 3.83
C PRO A 218 -8.87 -11.08 4.03
N PRO A 219 -8.02 -10.81 5.03
CA PRO A 219 -6.93 -11.72 5.38
C PRO A 219 -7.50 -13.10 5.72
N GLY A 220 -6.91 -14.15 5.15
CA GLY A 220 -7.31 -15.54 5.35
C GLY A 220 -6.80 -16.16 6.64
#